data_AF-A0A518C261-F1
#
_entry.id   AF-A0A518C261-F1
#
_cell.length_a   1.000
_cell.length_b   1.000
_cell.length_c   1.000
_cell.angle_alpha   90.00
_cell.angle_beta   90.00
_cell.angle_gamma   90.00
#
_symmetry.space_group_name_H-M   'P 1'
#
loop_
_entity.id
_entity.type
_entity.pdbx_description
1 polymer ?
#
loop_
_entity_poly.entity_id
_entity_poly.type
_entity_poly.pdbx_seq_one_letter_code
_entity_poly.pdbx_strand_id
1 'polypeptide(L)'
;MYVIVYLRKNPSEDKGLSFNSVQSSLAGSGWSIAPLHPGAEDEDLARQFFVEVTDAQQGQMVQDQLSKLDEVEAVYTKPPEGPPS
;
A
#
# COMPACT_ATOMS: atom_id res chain seq x y z
N MET A 1 -1.02 -12.89 4.41
CA MET A 1 0.05 -12.46 3.48
C MET A 1 -0.03 -10.94 3.39
N TYR A 2 1.04 -10.24 3.02
CA TYR A 2 1.03 -8.77 3.00
C TYR A 2 1.44 -8.25 1.64
N VAL A 3 0.73 -7.23 1.15
CA VAL A 3 1.18 -6.41 0.02
C VAL A 3 1.73 -5.11 0.58
N ILE A 4 3.00 -4.83 0.35
CA ILE A 4 3.64 -3.57 0.77
C ILE A 4 3.58 -2.58 -0.40
N VAL A 5 3.23 -1.35 -0.09
CA VAL A 5 2.98 -0.26 -1.03
C VAL A 5 3.87 0.91 -0.65
N TYR A 6 4.59 1.44 -1.65
CA TYR A 6 5.49 2.58 -1.51
C TYR A 6 4.94 3.72 -2.34
N LEU A 7 4.72 4.87 -1.70
CA LEU A 7 4.26 6.07 -2.39
C LEU A 7 5.43 6.92 -2.84
N ARG A 8 5.31 7.46 -4.06
CA ARG A 8 6.32 8.34 -4.64
C ARG A 8 6.38 9.65 -3.87
N LYS A 9 7.59 10.14 -3.58
CA LYS A 9 7.78 11.49 -3.04
C LYS A 9 7.54 12.50 -4.17
N ASN A 10 6.39 13.17 -4.20
CA ASN A 10 6.20 14.29 -5.11
C ASN A 10 7.00 15.51 -4.63
N PRO A 11 7.95 16.04 -5.44
CA PRO A 11 8.74 17.21 -5.06
C PRO A 11 8.07 18.54 -5.45
N SER A 12 6.84 18.54 -5.96
CA SER A 12 6.20 19.73 -6.50
C SER A 12 4.72 19.76 -6.12
N GLU A 13 4.35 20.82 -5.40
CA GLU A 13 2.99 21.30 -5.11
C GLU A 13 2.17 20.57 -4.04
N ASP A 14 2.24 21.09 -2.80
CA ASP A 14 1.17 21.57 -1.89
C ASP A 14 -0.22 20.88 -1.82
N LYS A 15 -0.41 19.69 -2.38
CA LYS A 15 -1.55 18.83 -2.05
C LYS A 15 -1.01 17.45 -1.76
N GLY A 16 -0.83 17.18 -0.47
CA GLY A 16 -0.42 15.90 0.08
C GLY A 16 -1.07 14.76 -0.70
N LEU A 17 -0.22 13.96 -1.36
CA LEU A 17 -0.63 12.67 -1.88
C LEU A 17 -0.74 11.75 -0.68
N SER A 18 -1.92 11.79 -0.08
CA SER A 18 -2.15 11.22 1.22
C SER A 18 -2.59 9.76 1.12
N PHE A 19 -2.30 9.00 2.17
CA PHE A 19 -2.91 7.70 2.50
C PHE A 19 -4.40 7.59 2.10
N ASN A 20 -5.16 8.67 2.24
CA ASN A 20 -6.56 8.80 1.83
C ASN A 20 -6.86 8.45 0.37
N SER A 21 -6.00 8.77 -0.59
CA SER A 21 -6.24 8.45 -2.03
C SER A 21 -6.10 6.96 -2.32
N VAL A 22 -5.09 6.32 -1.73
CA VAL A 22 -4.87 4.88 -1.81
C VAL A 22 -5.97 4.14 -1.05
N GLN A 23 -6.34 4.61 0.14
CA GLN A 23 -7.45 4.09 0.91
C GLN A 23 -8.77 4.20 0.13
N SER A 24 -9.02 5.33 -0.56
CA SER A 24 -10.19 5.52 -1.41
C SER A 24 -10.20 4.57 -2.61
N SER A 25 -9.03 4.29 -3.19
CA SER A 25 -8.91 3.31 -4.28
C SER A 25 -9.21 1.88 -3.82
N LEU A 26 -9.00 1.58 -2.54
CA LEU A 26 -9.35 0.30 -1.90
C LEU A 26 -10.75 0.35 -1.24
N ALA A 27 -11.43 1.50 -1.25
CA ALA A 27 -12.75 1.62 -0.67
C ALA A 27 -13.75 0.81 -1.52
N GLY A 28 -14.39 -0.18 -0.89
CA GLY A 28 -15.35 -1.07 -1.55
C GLY A 28 -14.77 -2.43 -2.00
N SER A 29 -13.46 -2.64 -1.95
CA SER A 29 -12.87 -3.98 -2.19
C SER A 29 -12.83 -4.85 -0.92
N GLY A 30 -13.11 -4.26 0.25
CA GLY A 30 -13.05 -4.95 1.54
C GLY A 30 -11.63 -5.13 2.08
N TRP A 31 -10.63 -4.54 1.42
CA TRP A 31 -9.23 -4.61 1.86
C TRP A 31 -8.87 -3.46 2.80
N SER A 32 -8.21 -3.79 3.89
CA SER A 32 -7.72 -2.83 4.88
C SER A 32 -6.28 -2.45 4.55
N ILE A 33 -6.01 -1.15 4.52
CA ILE A 33 -4.65 -0.59 4.39
C ILE A 33 -4.24 0.06 5.71
N ALA A 34 -2.98 -0.14 6.11
CA ALA A 34 -2.42 0.42 7.33
C ALA A 34 -0.97 0.89 7.12
N PRO A 35 -0.51 1.90 7.87
CA PRO A 35 0.88 2.34 7.82
C PRO A 35 1.84 1.25 8.31
N LEU A 36 2.96 1.07 7.64
CA LEU A 36 3.96 0.05 7.98
C LEU A 36 4.72 0.36 9.27
N HIS A 37 4.89 1.65 9.60
CA HIS A 37 5.63 2.09 10.79
C HIS A 37 4.69 2.67 11.85
N PRO A 38 4.78 2.23 13.12
CA PRO A 38 4.04 2.85 14.21
C PRO A 38 4.53 4.30 14.43
N GLY A 39 3.60 5.25 14.49
CA GLY A 39 3.91 6.69 14.59
C GLY A 39 4.01 7.42 13.24
N ALA A 40 3.78 6.72 12.12
CA ALA A 40 3.57 7.32 10.81
C ALA A 40 2.09 7.79 10.64
N GLU A 41 1.55 8.44 11.68
CA GLU A 41 0.24 9.10 11.62
C GLU A 41 0.33 10.44 10.88
N ASP A 42 1.56 10.93 10.70
CA ASP A 42 1.87 12.08 9.88
C ASP A 42 1.85 11.64 8.41
N GLU A 43 0.79 12.04 7.69
CA GLU A 43 0.51 11.66 6.30
C GLU A 43 1.66 12.04 5.35
N ASP A 44 2.50 13.02 5.73
CA ASP A 44 3.69 13.45 4.98
C ASP A 44 4.93 12.55 5.25
N LEU A 45 4.96 11.85 6.38
CA LEU A 45 6.04 10.92 6.77
C LEU A 45 5.72 9.46 6.39
N ALA A 46 4.44 9.09 6.37
CA ALA A 46 3.98 7.74 6.04
C ALA A 46 4.06 7.47 4.53
N ARG A 47 5.20 6.95 4.07
CA ARG A 47 5.38 6.58 2.64
C ARG A 47 5.26 5.08 2.36
N GLN A 48 5.05 4.29 3.41
CA GLN A 48 5.04 2.84 3.36
C GLN A 48 3.79 2.33 4.05
N PHE A 49 3.01 1.57 3.31
CA PHE A 49 1.76 0.98 3.78
C PHE A 49 1.76 -0.52 3.51
N PHE A 50 0.94 -1.24 4.25
CA PHE A 50 0.65 -2.62 3.97
C PHE A 50 -0.85 -2.84 3.83
N VAL A 51 -1.20 -3.75 2.92
CA VAL A 51 -2.54 -4.28 2.75
C VAL A 51 -2.51 -5.75 3.16
N GLU A 52 -3.42 -6.13 4.04
CA GLU A 52 -3.58 -7.53 4.43
C GLU A 52 -4.38 -8.27 3.35
N VAL A 53 -3.81 -9.38 2.86
CA VAL A 53 -4.46 -10.23 1.86
C VAL A 53 -4.48 -11.68 2.32
N THR A 54 -5.56 -12.37 1.97
CA THR A 54 -5.83 -13.75 2.41
C THR A 54 -4.98 -14.76 1.66
N ASP A 55 -4.73 -14.51 0.38
CA ASP A 55 -4.07 -15.44 -0.53
C ASP A 55 -3.29 -14.69 -1.63
N ALA A 56 -2.51 -15.45 -2.42
CA ALA A 56 -1.67 -14.89 -3.47
C ALA A 56 -2.48 -14.29 -4.64
N GLN A 57 -3.68 -14.80 -4.92
CA GLN A 57 -4.54 -14.25 -5.98
C GLN A 57 -5.07 -12.87 -5.57
N GLN A 58 -5.49 -12.70 -4.31
CA GLN A 58 -5.82 -11.38 -3.77
C GLN A 58 -4.61 -10.45 -3.76
N GLY A 59 -3.43 -10.95 -3.39
CA GLY A 59 -2.18 -10.18 -3.43
C GLY A 59 -1.87 -9.64 -4.82
N GLN A 60 -2.04 -10.47 -5.85
CA GLN A 60 -1.85 -10.08 -7.25
C GLN A 60 -2.89 -9.03 -7.68
N MET A 61 -4.18 -9.21 -7.33
CA MET A 61 -5.23 -8.24 -7.64
C MET A 61 -4.95 -6.86 -7.04
N VAL A 62 -4.54 -6.82 -5.77
CA VAL A 62 -4.15 -5.58 -5.09
C VAL A 62 -2.95 -4.94 -5.78
N GLN A 63 -1.95 -5.74 -6.14
CA GLN A 63 -0.76 -5.25 -6.85
C GLN A 63 -1.10 -4.67 -8.23
N ASP A 64 -1.92 -5.36 -9.03
CA ASP A 64 -2.37 -4.89 -10.36
C ASP A 64 -3.25 -3.64 -10.29
N GLN A 65 -4.01 -3.46 -9.19
CA GLN A 65 -4.82 -2.28 -8.98
C GLN A 65 -3.97 -1.08 -8.55
N LEU A 66 -3.10 -1.27 -7.56
CA LEU A 66 -2.29 -0.19 -7.00
C LEU A 66 -1.15 0.24 -7.93
N SER A 67 -0.56 -0.68 -8.69
CA SER A 67 0.50 -0.34 -9.67
C SER A 67 0.05 0.58 -10.81
N LYS A 68 -1.26 0.74 -11.01
CA LYS A 68 -1.84 1.66 -12.00
C LYS A 68 -1.98 3.09 -11.48
N LEU A 69 -1.78 3.31 -10.19
CA LEU A 69 -1.85 4.63 -9.58
C LEU A 69 -0.52 5.36 -9.78
N ASP A 70 -0.56 6.55 -10.37
CA ASP A 70 0.66 7.37 -10.59
C ASP A 70 1.39 7.74 -9.29
N GLU A 71 0.68 7.74 -8.16
CA GLU A 71 1.19 8.02 -6.82
C GLU A 71 1.99 6.86 -6.22
N VAL A 72 1.84 5.66 -6.78
CA VAL A 72 2.50 4.45 -6.30
C VAL A 72 3.86 4.31 -6.98
N GLU A 73 4.92 4.40 -6.19
CA GLU A 73 6.28 4.18 -6.66
C GLU A 73 6.57 2.71 -6.89
N ALA A 74 6.12 1.86 -5.96
CA ALA A 74 6.31 0.42 -6.04
C ALA A 74 5.29 -0.34 -5.19
N VAL A 75 4.95 -1.55 -5.64
CA VAL A 75 4.09 -2.49 -4.91
C VAL A 75 4.69 -3.86 -5.00
N TYR A 76 4.77 -4.54 -3.87
CA TYR A 76 5.30 -5.90 -3.80
C TYR A 76 4.59 -6.72 -2.76
N THR A 77 4.33 -7.98 -3.10
CA THR A 77 3.77 -8.95 -2.17
C THR A 77 4.88 -9.60 -1.36
N LYS A 78 4.82 -9.45 -0.04
CA LYS A 78 5.67 -10.19 0.89
C LYS A 78 5.16 -11.63 0.98
N PRO A 79 5.97 -12.64 0.65
CA PRO A 79 5.59 -14.03 0.90
C PRO A 79 5.36 -14.23 2.40
N PRO A 80 4.50 -15.17 2.81
CA PRO A 80 4.30 -15.47 4.23
C PRO A 80 5.66 -15.82 4.85
N GLU A 81 6.00 -15.15 5.96
CA GLU A 81 7.18 -15.46 6.76
C GLU A 81 6.95 -16.77 7.52
N GLY A 82 7.02 -17.88 6.79
CA GLY A 82 7.15 -19.23 7.31
C GLY A 82 8.37 -19.87 6.67
N PRO A 83 9.10 -20.76 7.38
CA PRO A 83 10.24 -21.44 6.78
C PRO A 83 9.80 -22.16 5.50
N PRO A 84 10.65 -22.22 4.45
CA PRO A 84 10.39 -23.10 3.32
C PRO A 84 10.21 -24.52 3.88
N SER A 85 9.05 -25.12 3.66
CA SER A 85 8.84 -26.54 3.94
C SER A 85 9.62 -27.41 2.98
#